data_AF-R7BHG4-F1
#
_entry.id   AF-R7BHG4-F1
#
_cell.length_a   1.000
_cell.length_b   1.000
_cell.length_c   1.000
_cell.angle_alpha   90.00
_cell.angle_beta   90.00
_cell.angle_gamma   90.00
#
_symmetry.space_group_name_H-M   'P 1'
#
loop_
_entity.id
_entity.type
_entity.pdbx_description
1 polymer ?
#
loop_
_entity_poly.entity_id
_entity_poly.type
_entity_poly.pdbx_seq_one_letter_code
_entity_poly.pdbx_strand_id
1 'polypeptide(L)'
;MRLIDADKLNFLGQHYNKSQMKAILDFVDAQPTAYDVDKVAEQLEELKSQVPVNRILDDIIKDKPKELGQLIAYDKAIEIVKAGIANES
;
A
#
# COMPACT_ATOMS: atom_id res chain seq x y z
N MET A 1 6.98 -1.01 3.57
CA MET A 1 7.48 -0.09 2.52
C MET A 1 6.53 1.10 2.48
N ARG A 2 7.03 2.33 2.65
CA ARG A 2 6.19 3.54 2.76
C ARG A 2 6.33 4.40 1.50
N LEU A 3 5.22 4.88 0.95
CA LEU A 3 5.21 5.79 -0.20
C LEU A 3 5.16 7.23 0.31
N ILE A 4 6.13 8.07 -0.02
CA ILE A 4 6.14 9.48 0.36
C ILE A 4 5.88 10.36 -0.87
N ASP A 5 5.21 11.48 -0.65
CA ASP A 5 4.93 12.46 -1.69
C ASP A 5 6.19 13.28 -1.98
N ALA A 6 6.85 12.98 -3.09
CA ALA A 6 8.11 13.62 -3.47
C ALA A 6 7.95 15.12 -3.76
N ASP A 7 6.76 15.57 -4.16
CA ASP A 7 6.50 16.99 -4.46
C ASP A 7 6.53 17.84 -3.19
N LYS A 8 6.40 17.22 -2.01
CA LYS A 8 6.57 17.88 -0.70
C LYS A 8 8.03 17.99 -0.26
N LEU A 9 8.97 17.36 -0.99
CA LEU A 9 10.39 17.35 -0.66
C LEU A 9 11.13 18.44 -1.45
N ASN A 10 11.16 19.66 -0.92
CA ASN A 10 11.88 20.76 -1.57
C ASN A 10 13.30 20.95 -0.99
N PHE A 11 14.25 20.10 -1.40
CA PHE A 11 15.63 20.14 -0.91
C PHE A 11 16.69 20.54 -1.95
N LEU A 12 16.29 20.79 -3.20
CA LEU A 12 17.22 20.96 -4.31
C LEU A 12 17.96 22.31 -4.25
N GLY A 13 19.23 22.31 -4.70
CA GLY A 13 20.01 23.53 -4.93
C GLY A 13 20.65 24.18 -3.69
N GLN A 14 20.66 23.50 -2.54
CA GLN A 14 21.21 24.01 -1.29
C GLN A 14 22.36 23.14 -0.78
N HIS A 15 23.30 23.76 -0.06
CA HIS A 15 24.33 23.06 0.69
C HIS A 15 23.90 22.88 2.14
N TYR A 16 23.84 21.62 2.60
CA TYR A 16 23.44 21.29 3.97
C TYR A 16 24.63 20.81 4.79
N ASN A 17 24.77 21.34 6.00
CA ASN A 17 25.67 20.79 7.00
C ASN A 17 25.09 19.52 7.66
N LYS A 18 25.88 18.85 8.50
CA LYS A 18 25.47 17.60 9.17
C LYS A 18 24.17 17.73 9.98
N SER A 19 23.99 18.84 10.70
CA SER A 19 22.79 19.07 11.51
C SER A 19 21.55 19.28 10.64
N GLN A 20 21.70 20.00 9.54
CA GLN A 20 20.62 20.22 8.57
C GLN A 20 20.22 18.91 7.88
N MET A 21 21.20 18.08 7.51
CA MET A 21 20.94 16.76 6.95
C MET A 21 20.16 15.86 7.92
N LYS A 22 20.50 15.89 9.22
CA LYS A 22 19.73 15.17 10.23
C LYS A 22 18.26 15.64 10.26
N ALA A 23 18.03 16.95 10.26
CA ALA A 23 16.67 17.49 10.24
C ALA A 23 15.88 17.11 8.98
N ILE A 24 16.54 17.00 7.82
CA ILE A 24 15.93 16.51 6.58
C ILE A 24 15.51 15.04 6.71
N LEU A 25 16.38 14.19 7.27
CA LEU A 25 16.06 12.79 7.50
C LEU A 25 14.89 12.64 8.48
N ASP A 26 14.93 13.37 9.62
CA ASP A 26 13.85 13.39 10.60
C ASP A 26 12.52 13.85 9.95
N PHE A 27 12.56 14.84 9.04
CA PHE A 27 11.39 15.31 8.31
C PHE A 27 10.84 14.26 7.33
N VAL A 28 11.71 13.56 6.60
CA VAL A 28 11.32 12.47 5.68
C VAL A 28 10.72 11.32 6.48
N ASP A 29 11.29 10.96 7.63
CA ASP A 29 10.78 9.93 8.53
C ASP A 29 9.42 10.31 9.11
N ALA A 30 9.13 11.60 9.31
CA ALA A 30 7.83 12.08 9.80
C ALA A 30 6.75 12.27 8.69
N GLN A 31 7.07 12.10 7.40
CA GLN A 31 6.06 12.27 6.35
C GLN A 31 4.98 11.17 6.41
N PRO A 32 3.69 11.51 6.30
CA PRO A 32 2.66 10.49 6.15
C PRO A 32 2.82 9.75 4.81
N THR A 33 2.17 8.59 4.68
CA THR A 33 2.02 7.94 3.39
C THR A 33 1.31 8.87 2.39
N ALA A 34 1.73 8.86 1.13
CA ALA A 34 1.22 9.74 0.07
C ALA A 34 -0.27 9.57 -0.23
N TYR A 35 -0.86 8.46 0.20
CA TYR A 35 -2.28 8.15 0.07
C TYR A 35 -2.85 7.72 1.42
N ASP A 36 -4.17 7.86 1.54
CA ASP A 36 -4.93 7.33 2.67
C ASP A 36 -5.01 5.80 2.57
N VAL A 37 -4.33 5.13 3.49
CA VAL A 37 -4.19 3.68 3.50
C VAL A 37 -5.53 3.00 3.72
N ASP A 38 -6.38 3.52 4.59
CA ASP A 38 -7.69 2.94 4.90
C ASP A 38 -8.62 3.06 3.69
N LYS A 39 -8.62 4.23 3.05
CA LYS A 39 -9.39 4.46 1.82
C LYS A 39 -8.96 3.55 0.68
N VAL A 40 -7.65 3.35 0.48
CA VAL A 40 -7.15 2.45 -0.56
C VAL A 40 -7.46 1.00 -0.24
N ALA A 41 -7.35 0.58 1.03
CA ALA A 41 -7.74 -0.77 1.45
C ALA A 41 -9.24 -1.02 1.23
N GLU A 42 -10.11 -0.06 1.55
CA GLU A 42 -11.55 -0.15 1.31
C GLU A 42 -11.87 -0.31 -0.19
N GLN A 43 -11.23 0.48 -1.05
CA GLN A 43 -11.39 0.35 -2.51
C GLN A 43 -10.96 -1.03 -3.02
N LEU A 44 -9.87 -1.59 -2.48
CA LEU A 44 -9.41 -2.93 -2.85
C LEU A 44 -10.38 -4.02 -2.39
N GLU A 45 -10.99 -3.89 -1.20
CA GLU A 45 -12.03 -4.82 -0.72
C GLU A 45 -13.30 -4.73 -1.57
N GLU A 46 -13.72 -3.52 -1.97
CA GLU A 46 -14.85 -3.33 -2.87
C GLU A 46 -14.61 -4.02 -4.22
N LEU A 47 -13.43 -3.85 -4.81
CA LEU A 47 -13.04 -4.52 -6.06
C LEU A 47 -12.95 -6.04 -5.90
N LYS A 48 -12.40 -6.51 -4.78
CA LYS A 48 -12.35 -7.94 -4.45
C LYS A 48 -13.75 -8.55 -4.36
N SER A 49 -14.72 -7.83 -3.81
CA SER A 49 -16.12 -8.28 -3.70
C SER A 49 -16.80 -8.49 -5.06
N GLN A 50 -16.31 -7.82 -6.11
CA GLN A 50 -16.85 -7.91 -7.47
C GLN A 50 -16.28 -9.11 -8.25
N VAL A 51 -15.31 -9.83 -7.70
CA VAL A 51 -14.77 -11.04 -8.33
C VAL A 51 -15.87 -12.12 -8.36
N PRO A 52 -16.27 -12.62 -9.55
CA PRO A 52 -17.39 -13.54 -9.69
C PRO A 52 -17.02 -14.96 -9.27
N VAL A 53 -16.93 -15.19 -7.96
CA VAL A 53 -16.72 -16.52 -7.35
C VAL A 53 -18.07 -17.17 -7.09
N ASN A 54 -18.31 -18.33 -7.69
CA ASN A 54 -19.57 -19.06 -7.48
C ASN A 54 -19.42 -19.98 -6.27
N ARG A 55 -19.50 -19.40 -5.06
CA ARG A 55 -19.20 -20.05 -3.76
C ARG A 55 -19.97 -21.34 -3.45
N ILE A 56 -21.03 -21.66 -4.21
CA ILE A 56 -21.87 -22.86 -4.03
C ILE A 56 -21.35 -24.05 -4.87
N LEU A 57 -20.44 -23.83 -5.83
CA LEU A 57 -19.95 -24.85 -6.78
C LEU A 57 -18.42 -25.09 -6.72
N ASP A 58 -17.70 -24.35 -5.88
CA ASP A 58 -16.23 -24.39 -5.84
C ASP A 58 -15.68 -25.74 -5.29
N ASP A 59 -16.47 -26.49 -4.52
CA ASP A 59 -16.10 -27.86 -4.09
C ASP A 59 -16.20 -28.90 -5.23
N ILE A 60 -16.86 -28.58 -6.34
CA ILE A 60 -17.06 -29.49 -7.48
C ILE A 60 -16.16 -29.10 -8.67
N ILE A 61 -15.81 -27.83 -8.82
CA ILE A 61 -15.10 -27.33 -10.01
C ILE A 61 -13.68 -26.90 -9.63
N LYS A 62 -12.76 -27.84 -9.81
CA LYS A 62 -11.29 -27.71 -9.78
C LYS A 62 -10.71 -26.74 -10.84
N ASP A 63 -11.54 -25.86 -11.43
CA ASP A 63 -11.36 -25.30 -12.79
C ASP A 63 -11.36 -23.76 -12.85
N LYS A 64 -11.31 -23.07 -11.70
CA LYS A 64 -11.25 -21.59 -11.65
C LYS A 64 -9.98 -21.04 -10.98
N PRO A 65 -8.78 -21.40 -11.48
CA PRO A 65 -7.51 -20.90 -10.93
C PRO A 65 -7.36 -19.38 -11.10
N LYS A 66 -8.05 -18.77 -12.08
CA LYS A 66 -7.95 -17.35 -12.39
C LYS A 66 -8.62 -16.47 -11.34
N GLU A 67 -9.86 -16.76 -10.98
CA GLU A 67 -10.64 -16.02 -9.97
C GLU A 67 -10.00 -16.19 -8.59
N LEU A 68 -9.52 -17.40 -8.26
CA LEU A 68 -8.76 -17.63 -7.03
C LEU A 68 -7.46 -16.81 -7.01
N GLY A 69 -6.73 -16.78 -8.13
CA GLY A 69 -5.54 -15.94 -8.28
C GLY A 69 -5.83 -14.45 -8.12
N GLN A 70 -6.98 -13.98 -8.59
CA GLN A 70 -7.42 -12.59 -8.41
C GLN A 70 -7.71 -12.27 -6.94
N LEU A 71 -8.43 -13.13 -6.22
CA LEU A 71 -8.69 -12.95 -4.79
C LEU A 71 -7.39 -12.89 -3.98
N ILE A 72 -6.46 -13.81 -4.24
CA ILE A 72 -5.13 -13.82 -3.60
C ILE A 72 -4.34 -12.55 -3.93
N ALA A 73 -4.45 -12.04 -5.16
CA ALA A 73 -3.80 -10.80 -5.55
C ALA A 73 -4.36 -9.59 -4.78
N TYR A 74 -5.68 -9.50 -4.60
CA TYR A 74 -6.30 -8.46 -3.79
C TYR A 74 -5.88 -8.56 -2.31
N ASP A 75 -5.87 -9.76 -1.74
CA ASP A 75 -5.40 -9.97 -0.36
C ASP A 75 -3.96 -9.47 -0.16
N LYS A 76 -3.05 -9.86 -1.06
CA LYS A 76 -1.66 -9.39 -1.03
C LYS A 76 -1.54 -7.88 -1.24
N ALA A 77 -2.35 -7.30 -2.12
CA ALA A 77 -2.34 -5.86 -2.35
C ALA A 77 -2.76 -5.10 -1.09
N ILE A 78 -3.80 -5.57 -0.39
CA ILE A 78 -4.27 -4.99 0.88
C ILE A 78 -3.20 -5.12 1.96
N GLU A 79 -2.53 -6.28 2.07
CA GLU A 79 -1.42 -6.48 3.01
C GLU A 79 -0.26 -5.50 2.75
N ILE A 80 0.14 -5.31 1.49
CA ILE A 80 1.20 -4.37 1.11
C ILE A 80 0.83 -2.93 1.49
N VAL A 81 -0.41 -2.52 1.22
CA VAL A 81 -0.95 -1.20 1.55
C VAL A 81 -0.92 -0.96 3.07
N LYS A 82 -1.40 -1.93 3.86
CA LYS A 82 -1.40 -1.84 5.33
C LYS A 82 0.00 -1.92 5.95
N ALA A 83 0.90 -2.71 5.37
CA ALA A 83 2.30 -2.78 5.79
C ALA A 83 3.08 -1.48 5.54
N GLY A 84 2.51 -0.53 4.79
CA GLY A 84 3.01 0.84 4.71
C GLY A 84 2.93 1.62 6.03
N ILE A 85 1.99 1.25 6.92
CA ILE A 85 1.82 1.85 8.26
C ILE A 85 2.69 1.13 9.30
N ALA A 86 2.87 -0.19 9.19
CA ALA A 86 3.43 -1.05 10.22
C ALA A 86 4.94 -0.88 10.51
N ASN A 87 5.64 0.04 9.86
CA ASN A 87 7.04 0.36 10.17
C ASN A 87 7.19 1.46 11.24
N GLU A 88 6.09 1.95 11.81
CA GLU A 88 6.11 2.75 13.04
C GLU A 88 5.80 1.84 14.24
N SER A 89 6.85 1.29 14.87
CA SER A 89 6.82 0.67 16.20
C SER A 89 8.17 0.83 16.88
#